data_AF-A0A661P4Y2-F1
#
_entry.id   AF-A0A661P4Y2-F1
#
_cell.length_a   1.000
_cell.length_b   1.000
_cell.length_c   1.000
_cell.angle_alpha   90.00
_cell.angle_beta   90.00
_cell.angle_gamma   90.00
#
_symmetry.space_group_name_H-M   'P 1'
#
loop_
_entity.id
_entity.type
_entity.pdbx_description
1 polymer ?
#
loop_
_entity_poly.entity_id
_entity_poly.type
_entity_poly.pdbx_seq_one_letter_code
_entity_poly.pdbx_strand_id
1 'polypeptide(L)'
;MNERILATPSRSSRKTSAESDFWADLFLDLTVRLEWLDQALDGIPKDDASAETVVRLRGYSRALEELRLAIEQVQAQRGDLELKFLFDLAGPLAGFLSRLYGWCGELGDDFERMAIALRRRQPTRVVFSHKAVNESYAQFDGLIGAVRRGIEAARMESDTPQVKAQAFDERLEELIWATEWVHLALARSPGE
;
A
#
# COMPACT_ATOMS: atom_id res chain seq x y z
N MET A 1 -36.17 -22.97 7.91
CA MET A 1 -34.70 -23.07 7.90
C MET A 1 -34.28 -23.18 6.44
N ASN A 2 -33.66 -22.14 5.88
CA ASN A 2 -33.13 -22.13 4.52
C ASN A 2 -31.66 -21.70 4.59
N GLU A 3 -30.76 -22.65 4.43
CA GLU A 3 -29.33 -22.41 4.25
C GLU A 3 -29.09 -21.92 2.82
N ARG A 4 -28.70 -20.65 2.67
CA ARG A 4 -28.16 -20.14 1.40
C ARG A 4 -26.71 -20.61 1.31
N ILE A 5 -26.47 -21.62 0.48
CA ILE A 5 -25.12 -22.00 0.04
C ILE A 5 -24.58 -20.82 -0.79
N LEU A 6 -23.61 -20.09 -0.23
CA LEU A 6 -22.85 -19.07 -0.96
C LEU A 6 -22.01 -19.78 -2.02
N ALA A 7 -22.32 -19.54 -3.29
CA ALA A 7 -21.51 -20.00 -4.40
C ALA A 7 -20.12 -19.36 -4.31
N THR A 8 -19.08 -20.19 -4.24
CA THR A 8 -17.68 -19.77 -4.43
C THR A 8 -17.51 -19.20 -5.83
N PRO A 9 -16.90 -18.02 -6.02
CA PRO A 9 -16.68 -17.47 -7.35
C PRO A 9 -15.80 -18.43 -8.16
N SER A 10 -16.31 -18.77 -9.35
CA SER A 10 -15.66 -19.62 -10.34
C SER A 10 -14.27 -19.06 -10.70
N ARG A 11 -13.24 -19.92 -10.68
CA ARG A 11 -11.91 -19.63 -11.23
C ARG A 11 -12.05 -19.44 -12.74
N SER A 12 -12.36 -18.21 -13.14
CA SER A 12 -12.30 -17.77 -14.53
C SER A 12 -10.87 -17.94 -15.06
N SER A 13 -10.76 -18.69 -16.16
CA SER A 13 -9.60 -18.76 -17.04
C SER A 13 -9.18 -17.33 -17.42
N ARG A 14 -8.15 -16.79 -16.74
CA ARG A 14 -7.56 -15.50 -17.11
C ARG A 14 -6.88 -15.64 -18.47
N LYS A 15 -7.50 -15.06 -19.50
CA LYS A 15 -6.80 -14.53 -20.67
C LYS A 15 -5.60 -13.72 -20.18
N THR A 16 -4.47 -13.82 -20.87
CA THR A 16 -3.27 -13.00 -20.67
C THR A 16 -3.67 -11.54 -20.42
N SER A 17 -3.67 -11.12 -19.16
CA SER A 17 -4.06 -9.78 -18.79
C SER A 17 -2.95 -8.84 -19.27
N ALA A 18 -3.33 -7.71 -19.85
CA ALA A 18 -2.34 -6.71 -20.23
C ALA A 18 -1.66 -6.21 -18.95
N GLU A 19 -0.43 -5.70 -19.07
CA GLU A 19 0.24 -5.03 -17.95
C GLU A 19 -0.66 -3.95 -17.33
N SER A 20 -1.53 -3.33 -18.15
CA SER A 20 -2.56 -2.37 -17.73
C SER A 20 -3.39 -2.91 -16.57
N ASP A 21 -3.90 -4.12 -16.75
CA ASP A 21 -4.80 -4.80 -15.82
C ASP A 21 -4.07 -5.18 -14.53
N PHE A 22 -2.77 -5.52 -14.61
CA PHE A 22 -1.99 -5.92 -13.43
C PHE A 22 -1.95 -4.86 -12.33
N TRP A 23 -1.59 -3.62 -12.67
CA TRP A 23 -1.51 -2.54 -11.67
C TRP A 23 -2.87 -2.05 -11.21
N ALA A 24 -3.87 -2.09 -12.10
CA ALA A 24 -5.24 -1.75 -11.78
C ALA A 24 -5.83 -2.75 -10.76
N ASP A 25 -5.59 -4.05 -10.96
CA ASP A 25 -5.99 -5.10 -10.03
C ASP A 25 -5.35 -4.91 -8.65
N LEU A 26 -4.03 -4.64 -8.59
CA LEU A 26 -3.33 -4.38 -7.32
C LEU A 26 -3.85 -3.13 -6.60
N PHE A 27 -4.14 -2.07 -7.34
CA PHE A 27 -4.71 -0.84 -6.77
C PHE A 27 -6.13 -1.05 -6.26
N LEU A 28 -6.96 -1.79 -7.00
CA LEU A 28 -8.30 -2.15 -6.57
C LEU A 28 -8.26 -3.02 -5.31
N ASP A 29 -7.39 -4.04 -5.28
CA ASP A 29 -7.20 -4.91 -4.11
C ASP A 29 -6.80 -4.10 -2.87
N LEU A 30 -5.88 -3.13 -3.00
CA LEU A 30 -5.50 -2.22 -1.92
C LEU A 30 -6.69 -1.36 -1.46
N THR A 31 -7.44 -0.79 -2.40
CA THR A 31 -8.59 0.08 -2.11
C THR A 31 -9.67 -0.68 -1.34
N VAL A 32 -10.08 -1.85 -1.84
CA VAL A 32 -11.08 -2.70 -1.19
C VAL A 32 -10.62 -3.12 0.21
N ARG A 33 -9.33 -3.43 0.36
CA ARG A 33 -8.75 -3.78 1.65
C ARG A 33 -8.83 -2.61 2.63
N LEU A 34 -8.51 -1.39 2.21
CA LEU A 34 -8.61 -0.20 3.08
C LEU A 34 -10.04 0.09 3.51
N GLU A 35 -11.00 0.03 2.58
CA GLU A 35 -12.42 0.17 2.93
C GLU A 35 -12.86 -0.88 3.96
N TRP A 36 -12.42 -2.13 3.79
CA TRP A 36 -12.72 -3.19 4.74
C TRP A 36 -12.08 -2.94 6.11
N LEU A 37 -10.84 -2.42 6.16
CA LEU A 37 -10.15 -2.08 7.40
C LEU A 37 -10.88 -0.97 8.16
N ASP A 38 -11.36 0.06 7.48
CA ASP A 38 -12.15 1.12 8.10
C ASP A 38 -13.47 0.59 8.67
N GLN A 39 -14.18 -0.26 7.93
CA GLN A 39 -15.36 -0.98 8.43
C GLN A 39 -15.02 -1.87 9.63
N ALA A 40 -13.84 -2.50 9.62
CA ALA A 40 -13.34 -3.32 10.73
C ALA A 40 -13.25 -2.48 12.02
N LEU A 41 -12.70 -1.26 11.93
CA LEU A 41 -12.54 -0.34 13.05
C LEU A 41 -13.86 0.24 13.54
N ASP A 42 -14.81 0.52 12.65
CA ASP A 42 -16.11 1.08 13.03
C ASP A 42 -17.00 0.08 13.78
N GLY A 43 -16.72 -1.22 13.65
CA GLY A 43 -17.37 -2.27 14.42
C GLY A 43 -16.79 -2.50 15.82
N ILE A 44 -15.76 -1.75 16.24
CA ILE A 44 -15.22 -1.87 17.60
C ILE A 44 -16.19 -1.22 18.60
N PRO A 45 -16.50 -1.86 19.75
CA PRO A 45 -17.40 -1.29 20.75
C PRO A 45 -16.97 0.12 21.19
N LYS A 46 -17.94 1.04 21.31
CA LYS A 46 -17.67 2.45 21.64
C LYS A 46 -16.94 2.65 22.96
N ASP A 47 -17.20 1.77 23.94
CA ASP A 47 -16.55 1.80 25.25
C ASP A 47 -15.04 1.53 25.15
N ASP A 48 -14.61 0.84 24.08
CA ASP A 48 -13.21 0.51 23.79
C ASP A 48 -12.60 1.48 22.74
N ALA A 49 -13.37 2.41 22.17
CA ALA A 49 -12.94 3.25 21.06
C ALA A 49 -11.83 4.26 21.43
N SER A 50 -11.73 4.62 22.70
CA SER A 50 -10.66 5.47 23.25
C SER A 50 -9.43 4.67 23.70
N ALA A 51 -9.47 3.33 23.62
CA ALA A 51 -8.31 2.52 23.94
C ALA A 51 -7.16 2.89 22.99
N GLU A 52 -5.96 3.03 23.55
CA GLU A 52 -4.75 3.41 22.83
C GLU A 52 -4.53 2.60 21.54
N THR A 53 -4.86 1.30 21.58
CA THR A 53 -4.78 0.41 20.43
C THR A 53 -5.73 0.80 19.30
N VAL A 54 -6.96 1.24 19.59
CA VAL A 54 -7.92 1.67 18.56
C VAL A 54 -7.48 2.98 17.91
N VAL A 55 -7.02 3.94 18.71
CA VAL A 55 -6.47 5.21 18.22
C VAL A 55 -5.29 4.96 17.28
N ARG A 56 -4.40 4.05 17.66
CA ARG A 56 -3.25 3.65 16.84
C ARG A 56 -3.66 3.00 15.53
N LEU A 57 -4.59 2.05 15.60
CA LEU A 57 -5.11 1.39 14.40
C LEU A 57 -5.73 2.41 13.43
N ARG A 58 -6.50 3.39 13.94
CA ARG A 58 -7.01 4.50 13.11
C ARG A 58 -5.88 5.36 12.51
N GLY A 59 -4.79 5.57 13.24
CA GLY A 59 -3.59 6.22 12.72
C GLY A 59 -2.95 5.45 11.55
N TYR A 60 -2.90 4.12 11.62
CA TYR A 60 -2.37 3.28 10.54
C TYR A 60 -3.29 3.25 9.33
N SER A 61 -4.61 3.15 9.54
CA SER A 61 -5.58 3.23 8.44
C SER A 61 -5.39 4.53 7.66
N ARG A 62 -5.25 5.65 8.38
CA ARG A 62 -4.96 6.95 7.76
C ARG A 62 -3.64 6.97 6.99
N ALA A 63 -2.56 6.41 7.54
CA ALA A 63 -1.27 6.37 6.84
C ALA A 63 -1.34 5.53 5.56
N LEU A 64 -2.08 4.42 5.58
CA LEU A 64 -2.31 3.60 4.38
C LEU A 64 -3.22 4.29 3.36
N GLU A 65 -4.18 5.10 3.79
CA GLU A 65 -5.00 5.91 2.89
C GLU A 65 -4.19 7.02 2.21
N GLU A 66 -3.30 7.69 2.95
CA GLU A 66 -2.34 8.65 2.37
C GLU A 66 -1.41 7.96 1.36
N LEU A 67 -0.98 6.73 1.64
CA LEU A 67 -0.22 5.91 0.70
C LEU A 67 -1.04 5.53 -0.54
N ARG A 68 -2.30 5.12 -0.38
CA ARG A 68 -3.21 4.81 -1.50
C ARG A 68 -3.33 6.00 -2.46
N LEU A 69 -3.55 7.20 -1.92
CA LEU A 69 -3.65 8.43 -2.70
C LEU A 69 -2.35 8.75 -3.44
N ALA A 70 -1.19 8.56 -2.81
CA ALA A 70 0.10 8.79 -3.48
C ALA A 70 0.35 7.78 -4.62
N ILE A 71 -0.03 6.51 -4.42
CA ILE A 71 0.02 5.50 -5.47
C ILE A 71 -0.90 5.88 -6.64
N GLU A 72 -2.12 6.34 -6.35
CA GLU A 72 -3.10 6.79 -7.36
C GLU A 72 -2.52 7.90 -8.24
N GLN A 73 -1.85 8.88 -7.64
CA GLN A 73 -1.25 10.01 -8.36
C GLN A 73 -0.11 9.59 -9.28
N VAL A 74 0.73 8.65 -8.84
CA VAL A 74 1.78 8.06 -9.71
C VAL A 74 1.11 7.25 -10.83
N GLN A 75 0.14 6.40 -10.51
CA GLN A 75 -0.55 5.58 -11.53
C GLN A 75 -1.32 6.41 -12.56
N ALA A 76 -1.83 7.59 -12.20
CA ALA A 76 -2.51 8.48 -13.15
C ALA A 76 -1.60 8.91 -14.31
N GLN A 77 -0.27 8.92 -14.12
CA GLN A 77 0.70 9.27 -15.15
C GLN A 77 0.98 8.12 -16.15
N ARG A 78 0.47 6.92 -15.88
CA ARG A 78 0.75 5.73 -16.68
C ARG A 78 0.21 5.80 -18.12
N GLY A 79 -0.85 6.57 -18.33
CA GLY A 79 -1.41 6.82 -19.65
C GLY A 79 -0.60 7.83 -20.48
N ASP A 80 0.36 8.54 -19.89
CA ASP A 80 1.19 9.49 -20.61
C ASP A 80 2.24 8.75 -21.44
N LEU A 81 2.16 8.89 -22.77
CA LEU A 81 3.08 8.25 -23.71
C LEU A 81 4.53 8.67 -23.49
N GLU A 82 4.75 9.90 -23.01
CA GLU A 82 6.09 10.43 -22.74
C GLU A 82 6.66 9.90 -21.43
N LEU A 83 5.84 9.36 -20.52
CA LEU A 83 6.29 8.75 -19.26
C LEU A 83 6.17 7.22 -19.25
N LYS A 84 5.59 6.63 -20.31
CA LYS A 84 5.27 5.20 -20.38
C LYS A 84 6.47 4.30 -20.06
N PHE A 85 7.68 4.69 -20.48
CA PHE A 85 8.90 3.92 -20.24
C PHE A 85 9.23 3.78 -18.74
N LEU A 86 8.80 4.71 -17.89
CA LEU A 86 8.99 4.63 -16.44
C LEU A 86 8.14 3.54 -15.79
N PHE A 87 7.09 3.07 -16.47
CA PHE A 87 6.16 2.05 -16.00
C PHE A 87 6.42 0.65 -16.57
N ASP A 88 7.59 0.42 -17.16
CA ASP A 88 8.02 -0.93 -17.57
C ASP A 88 7.98 -1.89 -16.36
N LEU A 89 7.39 -3.07 -16.55
CA LEU A 89 7.32 -4.12 -15.52
C LEU A 89 8.69 -4.64 -15.09
N ALA A 90 9.70 -4.55 -15.95
CA ALA A 90 11.08 -4.87 -15.61
C ALA A 90 11.82 -3.70 -14.93
N GLY A 91 11.18 -2.52 -14.88
CA GLY A 91 11.78 -1.29 -14.40
C GLY A 91 11.86 -1.18 -12.88
N PRO A 92 12.71 -0.28 -12.35
CA PRO A 92 12.85 -0.06 -10.91
C PRO A 92 11.55 0.37 -10.22
N LEU A 93 10.72 1.19 -10.87
CA LEU A 93 9.43 1.60 -10.34
C LEU A 93 8.48 0.41 -10.14
N ALA A 94 8.45 -0.53 -11.08
CA ALA A 94 7.66 -1.75 -10.95
C ALA A 94 8.14 -2.61 -9.78
N GLY A 95 9.46 -2.73 -9.57
CA GLY A 95 10.03 -3.43 -8.41
C GLY A 95 9.59 -2.79 -7.08
N PHE A 96 9.69 -1.47 -6.99
CA PHE A 96 9.24 -0.70 -5.81
C PHE A 96 7.74 -0.87 -5.56
N LEU A 97 6.89 -0.62 -6.57
CA LEU A 97 5.44 -0.73 -6.44
C LEU A 97 5.01 -2.17 -6.10
N SER A 98 5.62 -3.18 -6.71
CA SER A 98 5.30 -4.59 -6.41
C SER A 98 5.59 -4.92 -4.95
N ARG A 99 6.73 -4.48 -4.41
CA ARG A 99 7.05 -4.66 -3.00
C ARG A 99 6.10 -3.88 -2.10
N LEU A 100 5.74 -2.65 -2.49
CA LEU A 100 4.81 -1.78 -1.79
C LEU A 100 3.43 -2.44 -1.64
N TYR A 101 2.86 -2.94 -2.74
CA TYR A 101 1.60 -3.68 -2.70
C TYR A 101 1.67 -4.94 -1.85
N GLY A 102 2.75 -5.72 -1.98
CA GLY A 102 2.97 -6.90 -1.14
C GLY A 102 3.04 -6.54 0.35
N TRP A 103 3.72 -5.45 0.68
CA TRP A 103 3.80 -4.94 2.06
C TRP A 103 2.45 -4.48 2.60
N CYS A 104 1.67 -3.73 1.82
CA CYS A 104 0.31 -3.36 2.21
C CYS A 104 -0.59 -4.59 2.45
N GLY A 105 -0.38 -5.66 1.67
CA GLY A 105 -1.00 -6.96 1.90
C GLY A 105 -0.63 -7.54 3.27
N GLU A 106 0.67 -7.65 3.57
CA GLU A 106 1.18 -8.13 4.86
C GLU A 106 0.61 -7.31 6.04
N LEU A 107 0.62 -5.97 5.91
CA LEU A 107 0.11 -5.07 6.94
C LEU A 107 -1.40 -5.23 7.15
N GLY A 108 -2.16 -5.36 6.07
CA GLY A 108 -3.62 -5.53 6.15
C GLY A 108 -4.02 -6.83 6.84
N ASP A 109 -3.29 -7.92 6.63
CA ASP A 109 -3.55 -9.21 7.29
C ASP A 109 -3.32 -9.13 8.81
N ASP A 110 -2.25 -8.45 9.24
CA ASP A 110 -1.98 -8.21 10.66
C ASP A 110 -3.04 -7.32 11.30
N PHE A 111 -3.44 -6.27 10.58
CA PHE A 111 -4.45 -5.33 11.04
C PHE A 111 -5.84 -5.97 11.16
N GLU A 112 -6.24 -6.81 10.21
CA GLU A 112 -7.45 -7.64 10.29
C GLU A 112 -7.48 -8.45 11.59
N ARG A 113 -6.37 -9.15 11.90
CA ARG A 113 -6.27 -9.96 13.12
C ARG A 113 -6.44 -9.10 14.38
N MET A 114 -5.83 -7.91 14.40
CA MET A 114 -5.96 -6.97 15.53
C MET A 114 -7.40 -6.47 15.69
N ALA A 115 -8.05 -6.03 14.60
CA ALA A 115 -9.43 -5.54 14.64
C ALA A 115 -10.41 -6.63 15.11
N ILE A 116 -10.24 -7.87 14.64
CA ILE A 116 -11.04 -9.03 15.09
C ILE A 116 -10.82 -9.31 16.58
N ALA A 117 -9.56 -9.28 17.05
CA ALA A 117 -9.26 -9.48 18.47
C ALA A 117 -9.92 -8.42 19.35
N LEU A 118 -9.84 -7.15 18.97
CA LEU A 118 -10.48 -6.04 19.69
C LEU A 118 -11.99 -6.19 19.75
N ARG A 119 -12.64 -6.51 18.63
CA ARG A 119 -14.09 -6.79 18.58
C ARG A 119 -14.51 -7.91 19.52
N ARG A 120 -13.63 -8.90 19.74
CA ARG A 120 -13.84 -10.04 20.63
C ARG A 120 -13.37 -9.78 22.07
N ARG A 121 -12.90 -8.56 22.38
CA ARG A 121 -12.27 -8.21 23.67
C ARG A 121 -11.11 -9.13 24.04
N GLN A 122 -10.37 -9.57 23.03
CA GLN A 122 -9.17 -10.40 23.18
C GLN A 122 -7.91 -9.54 23.16
N PRO A 123 -6.86 -9.93 23.89
CA PRO A 123 -5.59 -9.22 23.85
C PRO A 123 -4.99 -9.15 22.43
N THR A 124 -4.66 -7.96 21.95
CA THR A 124 -3.93 -7.73 20.70
C THR A 124 -2.43 -7.90 20.93
N ARG A 125 -2.00 -9.15 21.17
CA ARG A 125 -0.56 -9.48 21.26
C ARG A 125 0.15 -9.48 19.91
N VAL A 126 -0.62 -9.44 18.82
CA VAL A 126 -0.11 -9.29 17.46
C VAL A 126 0.08 -7.80 17.22
N VAL A 127 1.23 -7.27 17.63
CA VAL A 127 1.73 -5.99 17.15
C VAL A 127 2.62 -6.31 15.95
N PHE A 128 2.62 -5.44 14.94
CA PHE A 128 3.54 -5.53 13.81
C PHE A 128 4.93 -5.95 14.30
N SER A 129 5.47 -7.03 13.74
CA SER A 129 6.78 -7.52 14.15
C SER A 129 7.80 -6.40 13.91
N HIS A 130 8.40 -5.84 14.96
CA HIS A 130 9.43 -4.81 14.83
C HIS A 130 10.57 -5.26 13.91
N LYS A 131 10.90 -6.55 13.93
CA LYS A 131 11.86 -7.15 13.00
C LYS A 131 11.38 -7.02 11.55
N ALA A 132 10.12 -7.35 11.26
CA ALA A 132 9.56 -7.24 9.92
C ALA A 132 9.47 -5.78 9.44
N VAL A 133 9.13 -4.84 10.33
CA VAL A 133 9.11 -3.39 10.03
C VAL A 133 10.52 -2.85 9.76
N ASN A 134 11.53 -3.29 10.52
CA ASN A 134 12.91 -2.88 10.29
C ASN A 134 13.49 -3.50 9.01
N GLU A 135 13.16 -4.76 8.73
CA GLU A 135 13.52 -5.43 7.47
C GLU A 135 12.86 -4.76 6.26
N SER A 136 11.60 -4.33 6.38
CA SER A 136 10.92 -3.58 5.32
C SER A 136 11.61 -2.23 5.09
N TYR A 137 12.00 -1.51 6.14
CA TYR A 137 12.72 -0.24 6.02
C TYR A 137 14.01 -0.40 5.19
N ALA A 138 14.85 -1.38 5.52
CA ALA A 138 16.09 -1.65 4.78
C ALA A 138 15.84 -2.05 3.31
N GLN A 139 14.76 -2.80 3.05
CA GLN A 139 14.37 -3.15 1.68
C GLN A 139 13.91 -1.93 0.88
N PHE A 140 13.08 -1.07 1.47
CA PHE A 140 12.58 0.13 0.80
C PHE A 140 13.68 1.16 0.56
N ASP A 141 14.64 1.33 1.47
CA ASP A 141 15.80 2.20 1.23
C ASP A 141 16.58 1.79 -0.05
N GLY A 142 16.84 0.48 -0.20
CA GLY A 142 17.46 -0.06 -1.41
C GLY A 142 16.63 0.16 -2.68
N LEU A 143 15.31 -0.04 -2.59
CA LEU A 143 14.38 0.15 -3.71
C LEU A 143 14.23 1.63 -4.10
N ILE A 144 14.12 2.54 -3.14
CA ILE A 144 14.06 3.99 -3.36
C ILE A 144 15.32 4.46 -4.09
N GLY A 145 16.49 4.01 -3.63
CA GLY A 145 17.75 4.30 -4.32
C GLY A 145 17.79 3.77 -5.76
N ALA A 146 17.25 2.56 -5.99
CA ALA A 146 17.17 1.98 -7.33
C ALA A 146 16.19 2.74 -8.24
N VAL A 147 15.03 3.17 -7.70
CA VAL A 147 14.04 3.95 -8.43
C VAL A 147 14.60 5.30 -8.86
N ARG A 148 15.19 6.06 -7.93
CA ARG A 148 15.78 7.37 -8.24
C ARG A 148 16.85 7.28 -9.33
N ARG A 149 17.78 6.32 -9.21
CA ARG A 149 18.81 6.07 -10.24
C ARG A 149 18.22 5.61 -11.57
N GLY A 150 17.21 4.74 -11.52
CA GLY A 150 16.55 4.21 -12.71
C GLY A 150 15.84 5.30 -13.52
N ILE A 151 15.13 6.20 -12.83
CA ILE A 151 14.45 7.33 -13.45
C ILE A 151 15.47 8.31 -14.01
N GLU A 152 16.54 8.61 -13.27
CA GLU A 152 17.60 9.48 -13.76
C GLU A 152 18.26 8.93 -15.04
N ALA A 153 18.60 7.64 -15.06
CA ALA A 153 19.17 6.99 -16.24
C ALA A 153 18.20 7.01 -17.43
N ALA A 154 16.93 6.65 -17.19
CA ALA A 154 15.93 6.61 -18.23
C ALA A 154 15.60 8.01 -18.79
N ARG A 155 15.77 9.07 -17.99
CA ARG A 155 15.65 10.46 -18.46
C ARG A 155 16.78 10.88 -19.38
N MET A 156 18.01 10.48 -19.09
CA MET A 156 19.16 10.78 -19.96
C MET A 156 18.99 10.19 -21.36
N GLU A 157 18.16 9.15 -21.49
CA GLU A 157 17.87 8.46 -22.74
C GLU A 157 16.57 8.92 -23.42
N SER A 158 15.76 9.75 -22.76
CA SER A 158 14.43 10.17 -23.24
C SER A 158 14.37 11.67 -23.57
N ASP A 159 13.58 12.03 -24.59
CA ASP A 159 13.26 13.43 -24.92
C ASP A 159 12.06 13.98 -24.10
N THR A 160 11.83 13.46 -22.89
CA THR A 160 10.69 13.85 -22.06
C THR A 160 10.74 15.35 -21.70
N PRO A 161 9.64 16.11 -21.87
CA PRO A 161 9.59 17.51 -21.46
C PRO A 161 9.92 17.68 -19.97
N GLN A 162 10.85 18.59 -19.66
CA GLN A 162 11.33 18.81 -18.29
C GLN A 162 10.20 19.09 -17.28
N VAL A 163 9.16 19.81 -17.69
CA VAL A 163 7.99 20.13 -16.83
C VAL A 163 7.24 18.87 -16.41
N LYS A 164 7.06 17.90 -17.32
CA LYS A 164 6.38 16.64 -17.02
C LYS A 164 7.24 15.72 -16.17
N ALA A 165 8.53 15.67 -16.48
CA ALA A 165 9.51 14.96 -15.66
C ALA A 165 9.47 15.48 -14.21
N GLN A 166 9.54 16.79 -14.02
CA GLN A 166 9.47 17.40 -12.70
C GLN A 166 8.16 17.07 -11.96
N ALA A 167 7.02 17.19 -12.64
CA ALA A 167 5.73 16.82 -12.05
C ALA A 167 5.68 15.35 -11.62
N PHE A 168 6.28 14.44 -12.40
CA PHE A 168 6.39 13.03 -12.02
C PHE A 168 7.28 12.82 -10.79
N ASP A 169 8.41 13.52 -10.68
CA ASP A 169 9.28 13.43 -9.50
C ASP A 169 8.55 13.87 -8.24
N GLU A 170 7.79 14.96 -8.31
CA GLU A 170 7.02 15.45 -7.17
C GLU A 170 6.03 14.36 -6.69
N ARG A 171 5.33 13.69 -7.60
CA ARG A 171 4.43 12.57 -7.25
C ARG A 171 5.16 11.35 -6.70
N LEU A 172 6.34 11.06 -7.24
CA LEU A 172 7.14 9.97 -6.75
C LEU A 172 7.69 10.23 -5.34
N GLU A 173 8.16 11.44 -5.09
CA GLU A 173 8.65 11.83 -3.76
C GLU A 173 7.50 11.86 -2.74
N GLU A 174 6.29 12.27 -3.14
CA GLU A 174 5.08 12.11 -2.32
C GLU A 174 4.80 10.63 -2.00
N LEU A 175 4.95 9.72 -2.96
CA LEU A 175 4.81 8.28 -2.76
C LEU A 175 5.88 7.69 -1.83
N ILE A 176 7.13 8.11 -1.98
CA ILE A 176 8.24 7.72 -1.11
C ILE A 176 7.95 8.20 0.32
N TRP A 177 7.57 9.46 0.48
CA TRP A 177 7.23 10.04 1.77
C TRP A 177 6.05 9.33 2.43
N ALA A 178 4.99 9.01 1.68
CA ALA A 178 3.86 8.26 2.22
C ALA A 178 4.27 6.84 2.67
N THR A 179 5.21 6.21 1.96
CA THR A 179 5.78 4.91 2.35
C THR A 179 6.58 5.02 3.66
N GLU A 180 7.38 6.07 3.83
CA GLU A 180 8.08 6.35 5.07
C GLU A 180 7.12 6.66 6.22
N TRP A 181 6.03 7.38 5.95
CA TRP A 181 5.01 7.71 6.94
C TRP A 181 4.34 6.46 7.51
N VAL A 182 4.06 5.47 6.67
CA VAL A 182 3.56 4.16 7.14
C VAL A 182 4.59 3.49 8.07
N HIS A 183 5.89 3.49 7.72
CA HIS A 183 6.92 2.96 8.62
C HIS A 183 6.95 3.69 9.97
N LEU A 184 6.90 5.02 9.95
CA LEU A 184 6.91 5.85 11.16
C LEU A 184 5.69 5.60 12.04
N ALA A 185 4.53 5.38 11.43
CA ALA A 185 3.33 5.01 12.16
C ALA A 185 3.55 3.66 12.87
N LEU A 186 4.03 2.64 12.13
CA LEU A 186 4.25 1.29 12.66
C LEU A 186 5.36 1.21 13.73
N ALA A 187 6.35 2.09 13.68
CA ALA A 187 7.49 2.09 14.59
C ALA A 187 7.19 2.58 16.02
N ARG A 188 6.05 3.26 16.26
CA ARG A 188 5.72 3.79 17.59
C ARG A 188 5.33 2.66 18.57
N SER A 189 6.12 2.52 19.65
CA SER A 189 5.84 1.62 20.76
C SER A 189 4.59 2.03 21.56
N PRO A 190 3.88 1.10 22.22
CA PRO A 190 2.87 1.47 23.21
C PRO A 190 3.47 2.19 24.42
N GLY A 191 2.86 3.34 24.77
CA GLY A 191 3.16 4.07 26.00
C GLY A 191 4.35 5.02 26.00
N GLU A 192 4.87 5.44 24.85
CA GLU A 192 5.86 6.55 24.73
C GLU A 192 5.22 7.85 24.22
#